data_AF-A0A511AR62-F1
#
_entry.id   AF-A0A511AR62-F1
#
_cell.length_a   1.000
_cell.length_b   1.000
_cell.length_c   1.000
_cell.angle_alpha   90.00
_cell.angle_beta   90.00
_cell.angle_gamma   90.00
#
_symmetry.space_group_name_H-M   'P 1'
#
loop_
_entity.id
_entity.type
_entity.pdbx_description
1 polymer ?
#
loop_
_entity_poly.entity_id
_entity_poly.type
_entity_poly.pdbx_seq_one_letter_code
_entity_poly.pdbx_strand_id
1 'polypeptide(L)'
;MRLTTFEDAIDPVILKRGLDYRRREKIMTVKKQSDTSFEFQVSGTKAYIVSVVFDEDRDTISSTECSCPYDRGPYCKHQVAAFYYLLENKSEYQGTISYEDLRLKLSHFYKNELIGLLIMQIKKYPAEKEILLNKYYTQRNYPDTTYIKREIREVINYYFDTYPTGLNSFHLMDLTDDLGELVDTARRLKGLVFYFDLSLYLYTEILILKSFTKDSMGSIDALLIYTLRDIGRKFTSIQGDTDKNKQTVFAIIEQAMQAPVYMKRLTHTVILLSTFKDHLVEPGARKIYLSLVDQTIEHCLTTNDKDNYERLNNIKQYVKKWYAE
;
A
#
# COMPACT_ATOMS: atom_id res chain seq x y z
N MET A 1 34.03 -10.50 18.81
CA MET A 1 33.70 -9.61 17.67
C MET A 1 32.83 -8.46 18.17
N ARG A 2 32.75 -7.31 17.49
CA ARG A 2 31.88 -6.21 17.93
C ARG A 2 30.49 -6.30 17.30
N LEU A 3 29.45 -6.04 18.09
CA LEU A 3 28.05 -5.98 17.63
C LEU A 3 27.82 -4.87 16.60
N THR A 4 28.59 -3.79 16.65
CA THR A 4 28.47 -2.68 15.69
C THR A 4 29.14 -2.93 14.35
N THR A 5 29.98 -3.96 14.25
CA THR A 5 30.76 -4.26 13.04
C THR A 5 30.83 -5.77 12.75
N PHE A 6 29.87 -6.57 13.24
CA PHE A 6 29.93 -8.02 13.07
C PHE A 6 29.77 -8.44 11.61
N GLU A 7 29.17 -7.58 10.78
CA GLU A 7 28.97 -7.83 9.35
C GLU A 7 30.28 -7.96 8.58
N ASP A 8 31.37 -7.38 9.09
CA ASP A 8 32.70 -7.51 8.47
C ASP A 8 33.35 -8.86 8.76
N ALA A 9 32.85 -9.59 9.76
CA ALA A 9 33.47 -10.82 10.28
C ALA A 9 32.70 -12.11 9.93
N ILE A 10 31.52 -12.01 9.31
CA ILE A 10 30.65 -13.15 9.00
C ILE A 10 30.43 -13.28 7.51
N ASP A 11 30.38 -14.52 7.01
CA ASP A 11 30.10 -14.83 5.61
C ASP A 11 28.82 -14.11 5.10
N PRO A 12 28.89 -13.38 3.96
CA PRO A 12 27.77 -12.61 3.41
C PRO A 12 26.49 -13.43 3.17
N VAL A 13 26.60 -14.72 2.83
CA VAL A 13 25.44 -15.61 2.65
C VAL A 13 24.76 -15.87 3.99
N ILE A 14 25.53 -16.04 5.07
CA ILE A 14 24.99 -16.20 6.42
C ILE A 14 24.39 -14.90 6.94
N LEU A 15 25.02 -13.75 6.67
CA LEU A 15 24.48 -12.42 6.97
C LEU A 15 23.11 -12.21 6.34
N LYS A 16 23.00 -12.46 5.03
CA LYS A 16 21.74 -12.36 4.30
C LYS A 16 20.63 -13.24 4.90
N ARG A 17 20.97 -14.47 5.31
CA ARG A 17 20.01 -15.40 5.92
C ARG A 17 19.59 -15.00 7.33
N GLY A 18 20.50 -14.44 8.13
CA GLY A 18 20.18 -13.95 9.47
C GLY A 18 19.34 -12.68 9.43
N LEU A 19 19.63 -11.77 8.49
CA LEU A 19 18.81 -10.58 8.25
C LEU A 19 17.39 -10.96 7.81
N ASP A 20 17.26 -11.97 6.94
CA ASP A 20 15.95 -12.51 6.53
C ASP A 20 15.17 -13.07 7.74
N TYR A 21 15.85 -13.79 8.65
CA TYR A 21 15.24 -14.29 9.89
C TYR A 21 14.79 -13.16 10.82
N ARG A 22 15.59 -12.10 10.94
CA ARG A 22 15.22 -10.92 11.74
C ARG A 22 14.01 -10.18 11.17
N ARG A 23 13.99 -9.95 9.85
CA ARG A 23 12.91 -9.25 9.12
C ARG A 23 11.58 -10.01 9.12
N ARG A 24 11.64 -11.35 9.11
CA ARG A 24 10.46 -12.22 9.18
C ARG A 24 10.06 -12.58 10.62
N GLU A 25 10.52 -11.81 11.59
CA GLU A 25 10.19 -11.95 13.01
C GLU A 25 10.34 -13.39 13.55
N LYS A 26 11.42 -14.08 13.13
CA LYS A 26 11.67 -15.47 13.57
C LYS A 26 12.20 -15.59 14.99
N ILE A 27 12.46 -14.47 15.67
CA ILE A 27 12.79 -14.46 17.10
C ILE A 27 11.47 -14.52 17.86
N MET A 28 11.23 -15.67 18.51
CA MET A 28 9.99 -15.96 19.23
C MET A 28 9.98 -15.32 20.62
N THR A 29 11.11 -15.38 21.33
CA THR A 29 11.26 -14.79 22.66
C THR A 29 12.68 -14.28 22.86
N VAL A 30 12.81 -13.24 23.70
CA VAL A 30 14.08 -12.68 24.15
C VAL A 30 14.05 -12.61 25.67
N LYS A 31 15.06 -13.19 26.32
CA LYS A 31 15.25 -13.15 27.76
C LYS A 31 16.57 -12.47 28.07
N LYS A 32 16.50 -11.34 28.75
CA LYS A 32 17.67 -10.69 29.33
C LYS A 32 18.01 -11.42 30.64
N GLN A 33 19.08 -12.22 30.62
CA GLN A 33 19.57 -12.95 31.79
C GLN A 33 20.37 -12.02 32.73
N SER A 34 21.10 -11.08 32.15
CA SER A 34 21.79 -10.00 32.87
C SER A 34 21.99 -8.79 31.95
N ASP A 35 22.64 -7.73 32.45
CA ASP A 35 23.03 -6.58 31.63
C ASP A 35 23.96 -6.90 30.45
N THR A 36 24.62 -8.05 30.50
CA THR A 36 25.59 -8.51 29.50
C THR A 36 25.23 -9.87 28.89
N SER A 37 24.10 -10.47 29.25
CA SER A 37 23.74 -11.83 28.80
C SER A 37 22.29 -11.91 28.33
N PHE A 38 22.12 -12.47 27.13
CA PHE A 38 20.83 -12.58 26.44
C PHE A 38 20.63 -14.00 25.92
N GLU A 39 19.40 -14.50 26.06
CA GLU A 39 18.94 -15.75 25.49
C GLU A 39 17.78 -15.49 24.54
N PHE A 40 17.83 -16.10 23.35
CA PHE A 40 16.81 -15.99 22.33
C PHE A 40 16.25 -17.36 22.00
N GLN A 41 14.95 -17.43 21.79
CA GLN A 41 14.32 -18.56 21.12
C GLN A 41 14.04 -18.18 19.67
N VAL A 42 14.69 -18.85 18.72
CA VAL A 42 14.58 -18.55 17.28
C VAL A 42 13.92 -19.71 16.55
N SER A 43 12.89 -19.40 15.78
CA SER A 43 12.11 -20.35 14.99
C SER A 43 12.92 -20.88 13.78
N GLY A 44 13.01 -22.20 13.66
CA GLY A 44 13.60 -22.92 12.52
C GLY A 44 12.79 -24.19 12.18
N THR A 45 13.45 -25.30 11.87
CA THR A 45 12.78 -26.62 11.80
C THR A 45 12.22 -27.06 13.15
N LYS A 46 12.78 -26.52 14.23
CA LYS A 46 12.25 -26.47 15.59
C LYS A 46 12.69 -25.15 16.22
N ALA A 47 12.22 -24.85 17.42
CA ALA A 47 12.76 -23.73 18.19
C ALA A 47 14.22 -24.04 18.59
N TYR A 48 15.12 -23.10 18.30
CA TYR A 48 16.52 -23.16 18.69
C TYR A 48 16.82 -22.08 19.71
N ILE A 49 17.71 -22.38 20.65
CA ILE A 49 18.15 -21.45 21.69
C ILE A 49 19.46 -20.83 21.23
N VAL A 50 19.54 -19.50 21.29
CA VAL A 50 20.77 -18.74 21.03
C VAL A 50 21.15 -18.01 22.31
N SER A 51 22.38 -18.17 22.76
CA SER A 51 22.96 -17.36 23.85
C SER A 51 23.94 -16.35 23.26
N VAL A 52 23.91 -15.12 23.77
CA VAL A 52 24.85 -14.05 23.43
C VAL A 52 25.31 -13.38 24.71
N VAL A 53 26.62 -13.35 24.92
CA VAL A 53 27.26 -12.72 26.07
C VAL A 53 28.18 -11.60 25.59
N PHE A 54 28.09 -10.46 26.27
CA PHE A 54 28.91 -9.27 26.04
C PHE A 54 29.97 -9.11 27.13
N ASP A 55 31.05 -8.42 26.79
CA ASP A 55 31.94 -7.81 27.77
C ASP A 55 31.28 -6.56 28.41
N GLU A 56 31.95 -5.96 29.39
CA GLU A 56 31.44 -4.80 30.14
C GLU A 56 31.12 -3.58 29.26
N ASP A 57 31.77 -3.47 28.09
CA ASP A 57 31.53 -2.40 27.11
C ASP A 57 30.16 -2.52 26.39
N ARG A 58 29.43 -3.63 26.59
CA ARG A 58 28.12 -3.93 25.99
C ARG A 58 28.11 -3.83 24.46
N ASP A 59 29.25 -4.05 23.82
CA ASP A 59 29.42 -4.01 22.37
C ASP A 59 30.30 -5.15 21.86
N THR A 60 31.27 -5.59 22.65
CA THR A 60 32.11 -6.75 22.35
C THR A 60 31.38 -8.03 22.73
N ILE A 61 31.04 -8.86 21.74
CA ILE A 61 30.48 -10.21 21.93
C ILE A 61 31.64 -11.13 22.33
N SER A 62 31.63 -11.54 23.60
CA SER A 62 32.63 -12.40 24.22
C SER A 62 32.33 -13.89 23.99
N SER A 63 31.05 -14.27 23.97
CA SER A 63 30.63 -15.60 23.56
C SER A 63 29.25 -15.61 22.90
N THR A 64 29.04 -16.59 22.01
CA THR A 64 27.73 -16.87 21.44
C THR A 64 27.61 -18.33 21.04
N GLU A 65 26.47 -18.94 21.38
CA GLU A 65 26.18 -20.32 21.01
C GLU A 65 24.75 -20.45 20.46
N CYS A 66 24.51 -21.49 19.67
CA CYS A 66 23.18 -21.83 19.19
C CYS A 66 22.95 -23.34 19.21
N SER A 67 21.80 -23.79 19.70
CA SER A 67 21.44 -25.21 19.75
C SER A 67 21.07 -25.82 18.38
N CYS A 68 21.30 -25.10 17.28
CA CYS A 68 21.00 -25.59 15.93
C CYS A 68 22.12 -26.49 15.38
N PRO A 69 21.81 -27.49 14.55
CA PRO A 69 22.78 -28.48 14.08
C PRO A 69 23.68 -27.96 12.95
N TYR A 70 23.89 -26.65 12.87
CA TYR A 70 24.70 -26.03 11.82
C TYR A 70 26.19 -26.20 12.14
N ASP A 71 26.94 -26.80 11.23
CA ASP A 71 28.35 -27.18 11.39
C ASP A 71 29.28 -26.61 10.29
N ARG A 72 28.74 -25.85 9.33
CA ARG A 72 29.47 -25.36 8.14
C ARG A 72 30.17 -24.02 8.34
N GLY A 73 30.37 -23.59 9.58
CA GLY A 73 31.02 -22.32 9.89
C GLY A 73 30.81 -21.87 11.33
N PRO A 74 31.46 -20.75 11.73
CA PRO A 74 31.49 -20.30 13.12
C PRO A 74 30.16 -19.71 13.62
N TYR A 75 29.31 -19.23 12.70
CA TYR A 75 28.03 -18.59 13.04
C TYR A 75 26.92 -19.14 12.16
N CYS A 76 25.76 -19.36 12.77
CA CYS A 76 24.55 -19.70 12.05
C CYS A 76 23.64 -18.47 11.85
N LYS A 77 22.68 -18.59 10.95
CA LYS A 77 21.65 -17.57 10.70
C LYS A 77 20.84 -17.16 11.94
N HIS A 78 20.69 -18.04 12.94
CA HIS A 78 19.96 -17.70 14.17
C HIS A 78 20.77 -16.75 15.07
N GLN A 79 22.09 -16.95 15.16
CA GLN A 79 22.99 -16.05 15.88
C GLN A 79 23.03 -14.67 15.22
N VAL A 80 23.15 -14.64 13.89
CA VAL A 80 23.09 -13.39 13.13
C VAL A 80 21.76 -12.66 13.32
N ALA A 81 20.63 -13.38 13.34
CA ALA A 81 19.33 -12.77 13.63
C ALA A 81 19.29 -12.13 15.03
N ALA A 82 19.87 -12.80 16.04
CA ALA A 82 20.02 -12.26 17.39
C ALA A 82 20.94 -11.03 17.42
N PHE A 83 22.02 -11.00 16.64
CA PHE A 83 22.90 -9.82 16.54
C PHE A 83 22.17 -8.63 15.92
N TYR A 84 21.41 -8.81 14.83
CA TYR A 84 20.60 -7.73 14.28
C TYR A 84 19.56 -7.22 15.28
N TYR A 85 18.91 -8.13 16.02
CA TYR A 85 17.99 -7.72 17.09
C TYR A 85 18.68 -6.89 18.17
N LEU A 86 19.85 -7.33 18.66
CA LEU A 86 20.61 -6.62 19.68
C LEU A 86 21.15 -5.28 19.18
N LEU A 87 21.52 -5.19 17.90
CA LEU A 87 21.99 -3.96 17.27
C LEU A 87 20.86 -2.93 17.13
N GLU A 88 19.68 -3.37 16.69
CA GLU A 88 18.49 -2.52 16.53
C GLU A 88 17.92 -2.04 17.87
N ASN A 89 17.99 -2.88 18.91
CA ASN A 89 17.48 -2.60 20.25
C ASN A 89 18.60 -2.22 21.23
N LYS A 90 19.76 -1.80 20.72
CA LYS A 90 20.93 -1.43 21.53
C LYS A 90 20.58 -0.33 22.53
N SER A 91 19.69 0.60 22.17
CA SER A 91 19.14 1.66 23.02
C SER A 91 18.28 1.15 24.18
N GLU A 92 17.52 0.07 23.99
CA GLU A 92 16.60 -0.49 24.97
C GLU A 92 17.33 -1.20 26.12
N TYR A 93 18.53 -1.73 25.86
CA TYR A 93 19.35 -2.39 26.89
C TYR A 93 20.56 -1.55 27.36
N GLN A 94 20.93 -0.50 26.64
CA GLN A 94 21.88 0.54 27.08
C GLN A 94 21.18 1.80 27.65
N GLY A 95 19.88 1.75 27.92
CA GLY A 95 19.14 2.83 28.60
C GLY A 95 19.12 4.17 27.87
N THR A 96 19.22 4.17 26.53
CA THR A 96 19.37 5.41 25.76
C THR A 96 18.38 5.46 24.59
N ILE A 97 17.17 5.96 24.87
CA ILE A 97 16.09 6.37 23.94
C ILE A 97 15.26 5.23 23.35
N SER A 98 14.01 5.12 23.79
CA SER A 98 12.97 4.28 23.20
C SER A 98 12.46 4.94 21.91
N TYR A 99 12.53 4.22 20.79
CA TYR A 99 11.97 4.67 19.52
C TYR A 99 10.45 4.69 19.53
N GLU A 100 9.81 3.88 20.39
CA GLU A 100 8.37 3.96 20.64
C GLU A 100 8.01 5.21 21.43
N ASP A 101 8.81 5.59 22.43
CA ASP A 101 8.67 6.88 23.12
C ASP A 101 8.93 8.07 22.17
N LEU A 102 9.90 7.95 21.27
CA LEU A 102 10.16 8.96 20.24
C LEU A 102 9.02 9.04 19.22
N ARG A 103 8.50 7.90 18.75
CA ARG A 103 7.35 7.83 17.84
C ARG A 103 6.11 8.40 18.49
N LEU A 104 5.84 8.02 19.74
CA LEU A 104 4.73 8.54 20.54
C LEU A 104 4.88 10.05 20.75
N LYS A 105 6.09 10.53 21.07
CA LYS A 105 6.37 11.96 21.19
C LYS A 105 6.15 12.69 19.88
N LEU A 106 6.65 12.17 18.76
CA LEU A 106 6.48 12.76 17.43
C LEU A 106 5.03 12.67 16.94
N SER A 107 4.26 11.64 17.31
CA SER A 107 2.84 11.52 16.94
C SER A 107 1.96 12.55 17.63
N HIS A 108 2.42 13.14 18.74
CA HIS A 108 1.72 14.25 19.40
C HIS A 108 1.96 15.61 18.74
N PHE A 109 2.93 15.73 17.82
CA PHE A 109 3.16 16.98 17.10
C PHE A 109 2.16 17.09 15.95
N TYR A 110 1.63 18.30 15.75
CA TYR A 110 0.85 18.59 14.56
C TYR A 110 1.75 18.50 13.31
N LYS A 111 1.14 18.15 12.18
CA LYS A 111 1.85 18.02 10.89
C LYS A 111 2.75 19.21 10.54
N ASN A 112 2.31 20.44 10.84
CA ASN A 112 3.09 21.65 10.56
C ASN A 112 4.32 21.77 11.47
N GLU A 113 4.24 21.28 12.70
CA GLU A 113 5.36 21.27 13.64
C GLU A 113 6.39 20.21 13.24
N LEU A 114 5.93 19.04 12.81
CA LEU A 114 6.81 18.01 12.21
C LEU A 114 7.50 18.52 10.94
N ILE A 115 6.78 19.20 10.05
CA ILE A 115 7.36 19.86 8.88
C ILE A 115 8.40 20.91 9.31
N GLY A 116 8.11 21.70 10.33
CA GLY A 116 9.03 22.69 10.89
C GLY A 116 10.32 22.06 11.43
N LEU A 117 10.21 20.95 12.18
CA LEU A 117 11.36 20.19 12.68
C LEU A 117 12.22 19.63 11.54
N LEU A 118 11.60 19.09 10.49
CA LEU A 118 12.32 18.59 9.32
C LEU A 118 13.04 19.71 8.55
N ILE A 119 12.39 20.86 8.36
CA ILE A 119 13.03 22.04 7.74
C ILE A 119 14.22 22.50 8.58
N MET A 120 14.09 22.49 9.91
CA MET A 120 15.17 22.86 10.83
C MET A 120 16.37 21.91 10.70
N GLN A 121 16.14 20.59 10.65
CA GLN A 121 17.22 19.61 10.47
C GLN A 121 17.89 19.73 9.10
N ILE A 122 17.13 19.94 8.02
CA ILE A 122 17.67 20.13 6.67
C ILE A 122 18.54 21.41 6.59
N LYS A 123 18.12 22.50 7.25
CA LYS A 123 18.93 23.72 7.34
C LYS A 123 20.22 23.48 8.12
N LYS A 124 20.17 22.63 9.15
CA LYS A 124 21.32 22.30 10.00
C LYS A 124 22.31 21.35 9.30
N TYR A 125 21.83 20.42 8.49
CA TYR A 125 22.62 19.43 7.76
C TYR A 125 22.33 19.50 6.25
N PRO A 126 22.82 20.54 5.55
CA PRO A 126 22.49 20.77 4.15
C PRO A 126 22.96 19.67 3.19
N ALA A 127 23.98 18.88 3.54
CA ALA A 127 24.43 17.73 2.75
C ALA A 127 23.40 16.57 2.77
N GLU A 128 22.61 16.46 3.83
CA GLU A 128 21.55 15.45 3.96
C GLU A 128 20.26 15.86 3.25
N LYS A 129 20.16 17.14 2.83
CA LYS A 129 19.03 17.66 2.05
C LYS A 129 18.77 16.81 0.81
N GLU A 130 19.82 16.49 0.06
CA GLU A 130 19.74 15.66 -1.13
C GLU A 130 19.26 14.25 -0.78
N ILE A 131 19.66 13.67 0.35
CA ILE A 131 19.23 12.31 0.74
C ILE A 131 17.78 12.31 1.25
N LEU A 132 17.41 13.22 2.14
CA LEU A 132 16.06 13.35 2.70
C LEU A 132 15.03 13.76 1.63
N LEU A 133 15.41 14.67 0.73
CA LEU A 133 14.54 15.03 -0.39
C LEU A 133 14.62 13.95 -1.47
N ASN A 134 15.77 13.55 -2.03
CA ASN A 134 15.77 12.59 -3.15
C ASN A 134 15.26 11.18 -2.76
N LYS A 135 15.51 10.67 -1.55
CA LYS A 135 14.95 9.37 -1.12
C LYS A 135 13.42 9.35 -1.17
N TYR A 136 12.75 10.48 -0.95
CA TYR A 136 11.29 10.56 -0.87
C TYR A 136 10.62 11.47 -1.92
N TYR A 137 11.38 12.29 -2.63
CA TYR A 137 10.93 13.32 -3.57
C TYR A 137 11.19 12.89 -5.01
N THR A 138 12.38 12.34 -5.35
CA THR A 138 12.60 11.77 -6.69
C THR A 138 11.97 10.39 -6.86
N GLN A 139 11.73 9.63 -5.79
CA GLN A 139 10.84 8.45 -5.83
C GLN A 139 9.34 8.82 -5.97
N ARG A 140 8.96 10.08 -5.72
CA ARG A 140 7.60 10.59 -5.94
C ARG A 140 7.39 11.27 -7.29
N ASN A 141 8.35 11.18 -8.20
CA ASN A 141 8.03 11.13 -9.62
C ASN A 141 7.64 9.70 -9.92
N TYR A 142 6.38 9.33 -9.68
CA TYR A 142 5.85 8.04 -10.10
C TYR A 142 6.05 7.93 -11.62
N PRO A 143 7.02 7.12 -12.11
CA PRO A 143 7.27 7.05 -13.55
C PRO A 143 6.11 6.35 -14.27
N ASP A 144 5.36 5.54 -13.52
CA ASP A 144 4.09 4.90 -13.88
C ASP A 144 3.22 4.71 -12.63
N THR A 145 1.99 4.21 -12.80
CA THR A 145 1.06 3.93 -11.70
C THR A 145 1.37 2.64 -10.95
N THR A 146 2.34 1.83 -11.39
CA THR A 146 2.59 0.46 -10.95
C THR A 146 2.87 0.38 -9.45
N TYR A 147 3.66 1.32 -8.92
CA TYR A 147 3.98 1.38 -7.50
C TYR A 147 2.73 1.57 -6.65
N ILE A 148 1.89 2.58 -6.95
CA ILE A 148 0.73 2.89 -6.13
C ILE A 148 -0.31 1.75 -6.23
N LYS A 149 -0.44 1.12 -7.40
CA LYS A 149 -1.25 -0.10 -7.56
C LYS A 149 -0.78 -1.24 -6.66
N ARG A 150 0.54 -1.39 -6.47
CA ARG A 150 1.11 -2.36 -5.52
C ARG A 150 0.80 -1.97 -4.08
N GLU A 151 0.98 -0.71 -3.69
CA GLU A 151 0.66 -0.24 -2.33
C GLU A 151 -0.81 -0.48 -1.99
N ILE A 152 -1.74 -0.23 -2.92
CA ILE A 152 -3.17 -0.54 -2.73
C ILE A 152 -3.36 -2.02 -2.38
N ARG A 153 -2.68 -2.93 -3.11
CA ARG A 153 -2.76 -4.37 -2.81
C ARG A 153 -2.12 -4.72 -1.48
N GLU A 154 -0.98 -4.13 -1.15
CA GLU A 154 -0.27 -4.40 0.10
C GLU A 154 -1.08 -3.95 1.32
N VAL A 155 -1.74 -2.78 1.25
CA VAL A 155 -2.69 -2.32 2.27
C VAL A 155 -3.84 -3.31 2.40
N ILE A 156 -4.50 -3.70 1.30
CA ILE A 156 -5.60 -4.67 1.36
C ILE A 156 -5.14 -6.00 1.97
N ASN A 157 -4.04 -6.57 1.46
CA ASN A 157 -3.51 -7.85 1.93
C ASN A 157 -3.13 -7.79 3.40
N TYR A 158 -2.50 -6.71 3.86
CA TYR A 158 -2.15 -6.52 5.27
C TYR A 158 -3.37 -6.70 6.19
N TYR A 159 -4.52 -6.11 5.85
CA TYR A 159 -5.73 -6.27 6.65
C TYR A 159 -6.28 -7.71 6.62
N PHE A 160 -6.28 -8.37 5.46
CA PHE A 160 -6.76 -9.75 5.36
C PHE A 160 -5.83 -10.78 6.01
N ASP A 161 -4.52 -10.56 5.93
CA ASP A 161 -3.51 -11.40 6.57
C ASP A 161 -3.54 -11.22 8.10
N THR A 162 -3.76 -9.99 8.57
CA THR A 162 -3.88 -9.67 10.00
C THR A 162 -5.17 -10.24 10.60
N TYR A 163 -6.26 -10.25 9.82
CA TYR A 163 -7.59 -10.69 10.28
C TYR A 163 -8.15 -11.83 9.41
N PRO A 164 -7.59 -13.06 9.53
CA PRO A 164 -7.92 -14.17 8.63
C PRO A 164 -9.35 -14.70 8.80
N THR A 165 -10.01 -14.41 9.93
CA THR A 165 -11.43 -14.74 10.16
C THR A 165 -12.39 -13.76 9.48
N GLY A 166 -11.87 -12.74 8.82
CA GLY A 166 -12.63 -11.67 8.17
C GLY A 166 -12.55 -10.34 8.92
N LEU A 167 -12.85 -9.26 8.18
CA LEU A 167 -12.86 -7.89 8.70
C LEU A 167 -14.19 -7.58 9.39
N ASN A 168 -14.11 -7.10 10.63
CA ASN A 168 -15.26 -6.48 11.29
C ASN A 168 -15.44 -5.03 10.79
N SER A 169 -16.50 -4.35 11.22
CA SER A 169 -16.81 -3.00 10.75
C SER A 169 -15.72 -1.98 11.08
N PHE A 170 -15.02 -2.10 12.21
CA PHE A 170 -13.95 -1.17 12.59
C PHE A 170 -12.70 -1.38 11.74
N HIS A 171 -12.27 -2.64 11.55
CA HIS A 171 -11.16 -2.93 10.65
C HIS A 171 -11.45 -2.48 9.21
N LEU A 172 -12.72 -2.56 8.80
CA LEU A 172 -13.13 -2.08 7.49
C LEU A 172 -13.08 -0.55 7.39
N MET A 173 -13.44 0.17 8.46
CA MET A 173 -13.28 1.63 8.53
C MET A 173 -11.81 2.02 8.38
N ASP A 174 -10.93 1.39 9.17
CA ASP A 174 -9.49 1.67 9.12
C ASP A 174 -8.91 1.39 7.72
N LEU A 175 -9.26 0.24 7.12
CA LEU A 175 -8.85 -0.09 5.74
C LEU A 175 -9.35 0.95 4.74
N THR A 176 -10.60 1.40 4.86
CA THR A 176 -11.14 2.40 3.93
C THR A 176 -10.52 3.79 4.10
N ASP A 177 -10.11 4.14 5.32
CA ASP A 177 -9.38 5.38 5.59
C ASP A 177 -7.97 5.34 4.97
N ASP A 178 -7.23 4.25 5.17
CA ASP A 178 -5.92 4.02 4.54
C ASP A 178 -5.99 4.06 3.01
N LEU A 179 -6.99 3.39 2.41
CA LEU A 179 -7.22 3.46 0.97
C LEU A 179 -7.63 4.86 0.52
N GLY A 180 -8.35 5.62 1.35
CA GLY A 180 -8.68 7.02 1.14
C GLY A 180 -7.45 7.92 1.02
N GLU A 181 -6.42 7.70 1.86
CA GLU A 181 -5.15 8.43 1.76
C GLU A 181 -4.42 8.17 0.42
N LEU A 182 -4.54 6.95 -0.11
CA LEU A 182 -3.99 6.61 -1.43
C LEU A 182 -4.77 7.29 -2.57
N VAL A 183 -6.10 7.49 -2.44
CA VAL A 183 -6.88 8.34 -3.36
C VAL A 183 -6.28 9.76 -3.38
N ASP A 184 -6.07 10.34 -2.21
CA ASP A 184 -5.54 11.71 -2.09
C ASP A 184 -4.11 11.84 -2.62
N THR A 185 -3.35 10.76 -2.59
CA THR A 185 -2.03 10.66 -3.23
C THR A 185 -2.18 10.63 -4.75
N ALA A 186 -3.10 9.82 -5.29
CA ALA A 186 -3.40 9.74 -6.73
C ALA A 186 -3.78 11.11 -7.32
N ARG A 187 -4.52 11.94 -6.57
CA ARG A 187 -4.93 13.30 -6.99
C ARG A 187 -3.79 14.24 -7.31
N ARG A 188 -2.62 14.00 -6.72
CA ARG A 188 -1.43 14.83 -6.90
C ARG A 188 -0.63 14.45 -8.15
N LEU A 189 -0.96 13.33 -8.79
CA LEU A 189 -0.35 12.93 -10.06
C LEU A 189 -0.71 13.92 -11.17
N LYS A 190 0.28 14.23 -12.00
CA LYS A 190 0.09 15.05 -13.21
C LYS A 190 -0.24 14.14 -14.39
N GLY A 191 -1.17 14.58 -15.23
CA GLY A 191 -1.60 13.87 -16.44
C GLY A 191 -2.92 13.13 -16.28
N LEU A 192 -3.83 13.34 -17.23
CA LEU A 192 -5.16 12.73 -17.26
C LEU A 192 -5.09 11.20 -17.23
N VAL A 193 -4.27 10.62 -18.12
CA VAL A 193 -4.14 9.17 -18.29
C VAL A 193 -3.68 8.48 -17.00
N PHE A 194 -2.63 8.98 -16.35
CA PHE A 194 -2.09 8.41 -15.11
C PHE A 194 -3.09 8.46 -13.95
N TYR A 195 -3.81 9.58 -13.82
CA TYR A 195 -4.85 9.71 -12.80
C TYR A 195 -5.95 8.67 -13.01
N PHE A 196 -6.46 8.56 -14.24
CA PHE A 196 -7.57 7.64 -14.54
C PHE A 196 -7.18 6.17 -14.39
N ASP A 197 -5.98 5.80 -14.85
CA ASP A 197 -5.45 4.46 -14.69
C ASP A 197 -5.36 4.03 -13.22
N LEU A 198 -4.97 4.93 -12.32
CA LEU A 198 -4.89 4.63 -10.90
C LEU A 198 -6.26 4.68 -10.20
N SER A 199 -7.06 5.72 -10.45
CA SER A 199 -8.36 5.88 -9.80
C SER A 199 -9.34 4.76 -10.18
N LEU A 200 -9.32 4.29 -11.43
CA LEU A 200 -10.16 3.16 -11.87
C LEU A 200 -9.66 1.83 -11.31
N TYR A 201 -8.35 1.65 -11.21
CA TYR A 201 -7.77 0.49 -10.55
C TYR A 201 -8.20 0.41 -9.08
N LEU A 202 -8.06 1.52 -8.34
CA LEU A 202 -8.51 1.59 -6.95
C LEU A 202 -10.01 1.36 -6.82
N TYR A 203 -10.83 1.99 -7.68
CA TYR A 203 -12.26 1.75 -7.72
C TYR A 203 -12.61 0.27 -7.94
N THR A 204 -11.87 -0.42 -8.82
CA THR A 204 -12.02 -1.86 -9.07
C THR A 204 -11.70 -2.67 -7.82
N GLU A 205 -10.59 -2.40 -7.14
CA GLU A 205 -10.20 -3.08 -5.91
C GLU A 205 -11.22 -2.86 -4.78
N ILE A 206 -11.75 -1.64 -4.62
CA ILE A 206 -12.81 -1.34 -3.64
C ILE A 206 -14.11 -2.08 -3.99
N LEU A 207 -14.45 -2.18 -5.27
CA LEU A 207 -15.64 -2.92 -5.71
C LEU A 207 -15.47 -4.43 -5.49
N ILE A 208 -14.24 -4.94 -5.65
CA ILE A 208 -13.86 -6.32 -5.33
C ILE A 208 -13.98 -6.54 -3.82
N LEU A 209 -13.44 -5.64 -2.99
CA LEU A 209 -13.59 -5.64 -1.52
C LEU A 209 -15.05 -5.78 -1.10
N LYS A 210 -15.94 -4.98 -1.70
CA LYS A 210 -17.39 -5.06 -1.44
C LYS A 210 -17.97 -6.46 -1.67
N SER A 211 -17.32 -7.30 -2.46
CA SER A 211 -17.80 -8.65 -2.79
C SER A 211 -17.53 -9.70 -1.71
N PHE A 212 -16.62 -9.43 -0.77
CA PHE A 212 -16.26 -10.38 0.29
C PHE A 212 -16.31 -9.79 1.70
N THR A 213 -16.68 -8.52 1.85
CA THR A 213 -16.85 -7.87 3.16
C THR A 213 -18.30 -7.54 3.45
N LYS A 214 -18.68 -7.56 4.73
CA LYS A 214 -19.99 -7.10 5.18
C LYS A 214 -19.94 -5.61 5.55
N ASP A 215 -20.25 -4.75 4.57
CA ASP A 215 -20.23 -3.30 4.69
C ASP A 215 -21.41 -2.73 5.49
N SER A 216 -21.56 -3.13 6.75
CA SER A 216 -22.74 -2.79 7.57
C SER A 216 -22.81 -1.32 7.95
N MET A 217 -21.65 -0.65 8.03
CA MET A 217 -21.54 0.78 8.36
C MET A 217 -21.41 1.67 7.12
N GLY A 218 -21.38 1.08 5.91
CA GLY A 218 -21.32 1.81 4.65
C GLY A 218 -19.97 2.46 4.35
N SER A 219 -18.88 2.02 4.99
CA SER A 219 -17.53 2.56 4.80
C SER A 219 -17.01 2.32 3.37
N ILE A 220 -17.27 1.13 2.80
CA ILE A 220 -16.91 0.86 1.40
C ILE A 220 -17.75 1.71 0.46
N ASP A 221 -19.07 1.80 0.68
CA ASP A 221 -19.93 2.63 -0.15
C ASP A 221 -19.52 4.12 -0.10
N ALA A 222 -19.14 4.62 1.08
CA ALA A 222 -18.61 5.97 1.23
C ALA A 222 -17.33 6.17 0.39
N LEU A 223 -16.40 5.22 0.43
CA LEU A 223 -15.15 5.28 -0.34
C LEU A 223 -15.38 5.16 -1.86
N LEU A 224 -16.31 4.30 -2.30
CA LEU A 224 -16.72 4.21 -3.72
C LEU A 224 -17.30 5.54 -4.21
N ILE A 225 -18.19 6.16 -3.42
CA ILE A 225 -18.78 7.46 -3.73
C ILE A 225 -17.70 8.56 -3.76
N TYR A 226 -16.78 8.55 -2.79
CA TYR A 226 -15.67 9.51 -2.74
C TYR A 226 -14.79 9.42 -3.99
N THR A 227 -14.38 8.20 -4.34
CA THR A 227 -13.54 7.92 -5.51
C THR A 227 -14.25 8.32 -6.81
N LEU A 228 -15.52 7.96 -6.98
CA LEU A 228 -16.32 8.34 -8.15
C LEU A 228 -16.50 9.85 -8.28
N ARG A 229 -16.77 10.53 -7.17
CA ARG A 229 -16.91 12.00 -7.16
C ARG A 229 -15.62 12.66 -7.61
N ASP A 230 -14.48 12.14 -7.18
CA ASP A 230 -13.18 12.68 -7.60
C ASP A 230 -12.92 12.42 -9.09
N ILE A 231 -13.19 11.20 -9.57
CA ILE A 231 -13.11 10.82 -10.98
C ILE A 231 -13.94 11.77 -11.85
N GLY A 232 -15.21 12.02 -11.46
CA GLY A 232 -16.10 12.93 -12.17
C GLY A 232 -15.57 14.37 -12.20
N ARG A 233 -15.13 14.90 -11.05
CA ARG A 233 -14.55 16.26 -10.96
C ARG A 233 -13.31 16.41 -11.85
N LYS A 234 -12.42 15.41 -11.83
CA LYS A 234 -11.21 15.43 -12.64
C LYS A 234 -11.57 15.44 -14.13
N PHE A 235 -12.54 14.65 -14.54
CA PHE A 235 -13.02 14.66 -15.93
C PHE A 235 -13.60 16.01 -16.35
N THR A 236 -14.44 16.64 -15.51
CA THR A 236 -14.99 17.98 -15.77
C THR A 236 -13.89 19.03 -15.91
N SER A 237 -12.85 18.97 -15.06
CA SER A 237 -11.74 19.93 -15.10
C SER A 237 -10.85 19.82 -16.34
N ILE A 238 -11.06 18.80 -17.18
CA ILE A 238 -10.19 18.44 -18.30
C ILE A 238 -10.92 18.60 -19.66
N GLN A 239 -11.92 19.49 -19.74
CA GLN A 239 -12.62 19.82 -21.00
C GLN A 239 -11.67 20.18 -22.16
N GLY A 240 -10.47 20.74 -21.88
CA GLY A 240 -9.47 21.15 -22.89
C GLY A 240 -8.33 20.17 -23.21
N ASP A 241 -8.35 18.91 -22.76
CA ASP A 241 -7.31 17.92 -23.14
C ASP A 241 -7.60 17.28 -24.50
N THR A 242 -6.59 16.64 -25.07
CA THR A 242 -6.61 16.07 -26.42
C THR A 242 -7.58 14.89 -26.53
N ASP A 243 -8.23 14.75 -27.69
CA ASP A 243 -9.07 13.57 -28.01
C ASP A 243 -8.29 12.26 -27.82
N LYS A 244 -6.99 12.24 -28.14
CA LYS A 244 -6.11 11.09 -27.90
C LYS A 244 -6.05 10.67 -26.42
N ASN A 245 -5.89 11.63 -25.50
CA ASN A 245 -5.88 11.32 -24.07
C ASN A 245 -7.26 10.86 -23.58
N LYS A 246 -8.34 11.47 -24.08
CA LYS A 246 -9.72 11.06 -23.75
C LYS A 246 -10.03 9.64 -24.26
N GLN A 247 -9.64 9.30 -25.49
CA GLN A 247 -9.72 7.94 -26.02
C GLN A 247 -8.92 6.95 -25.17
N THR A 248 -7.72 7.33 -24.74
CA THR A 248 -6.89 6.50 -23.87
C THR A 248 -7.58 6.26 -22.52
N VAL A 249 -8.22 7.28 -21.94
CA VAL A 249 -9.02 7.11 -20.71
C VAL A 249 -10.17 6.12 -20.92
N PHE A 250 -10.91 6.18 -22.03
CA PHE A 250 -11.97 5.20 -22.29
C PHE A 250 -11.44 3.80 -22.58
N ALA A 251 -10.29 3.66 -23.21
CA ALA A 251 -9.62 2.36 -23.34
C ALA A 251 -9.23 1.78 -21.97
N ILE A 252 -8.77 2.64 -21.03
CA ILE A 252 -8.49 2.23 -19.64
C ILE A 252 -9.79 1.80 -18.94
N ILE A 253 -10.89 2.54 -19.11
CA ILE A 253 -12.20 2.17 -18.55
C ILE A 253 -12.65 0.82 -19.11
N GLU A 254 -12.57 0.63 -20.43
CA GLU A 254 -12.89 -0.63 -21.10
C GLU A 254 -12.06 -1.79 -20.52
N GLN A 255 -10.75 -1.61 -20.40
CA GLN A 255 -9.86 -2.60 -19.81
C GLN A 255 -10.22 -2.90 -18.35
N ALA A 256 -10.50 -1.88 -17.53
CA ALA A 256 -10.90 -2.07 -16.14
C ALA A 256 -12.22 -2.85 -16.03
N MET A 257 -13.20 -2.53 -16.89
CA MET A 257 -14.50 -3.18 -16.93
C MET A 257 -14.47 -4.64 -17.38
N GLN A 258 -13.36 -5.12 -17.94
CA GLN A 258 -13.16 -6.56 -18.18
C GLN A 258 -13.05 -7.36 -16.86
N ALA A 259 -12.78 -6.71 -15.73
CA ALA A 259 -12.79 -7.36 -14.43
C ALA A 259 -14.21 -7.88 -14.12
N PRO A 260 -14.39 -9.18 -13.77
CA PRO A 260 -15.72 -9.78 -13.58
C PRO A 260 -16.60 -9.10 -12.52
N VAL A 261 -15.98 -8.33 -11.61
CA VAL A 261 -16.69 -7.60 -10.54
C VAL A 261 -17.70 -6.60 -11.08
N TYR A 262 -17.44 -5.97 -12.23
CA TYR A 262 -18.33 -4.96 -12.81
C TYR A 262 -19.67 -5.57 -13.25
N MET A 263 -19.65 -6.78 -13.80
CA MET A 263 -20.89 -7.50 -14.16
C MET A 263 -21.62 -8.02 -12.91
N LYS A 264 -20.90 -8.36 -11.83
CA LYS A 264 -21.51 -8.75 -10.55
C LYS A 264 -22.07 -7.59 -9.75
N ARG A 265 -21.66 -6.36 -10.04
CA ARG A 265 -22.01 -5.13 -9.31
C ARG A 265 -22.61 -4.08 -10.25
N LEU A 266 -23.58 -4.49 -11.07
CA LEU A 266 -24.21 -3.67 -12.11
C LEU A 266 -24.60 -2.25 -11.66
N THR A 267 -25.23 -2.09 -10.51
CA THR A 267 -25.62 -0.75 -10.01
C THR A 267 -24.42 0.20 -9.91
N HIS A 268 -23.27 -0.28 -9.43
CA HIS A 268 -22.04 0.52 -9.33
C HIS A 268 -21.43 0.77 -10.70
N THR A 269 -21.47 -0.22 -11.60
CA THR A 269 -21.05 -0.09 -12.99
C THR A 269 -21.85 0.97 -13.74
N VAL A 270 -23.18 0.99 -13.56
CA VAL A 270 -24.06 2.03 -14.14
C VAL A 270 -23.73 3.41 -13.58
N ILE A 271 -23.45 3.53 -12.27
CA ILE A 271 -23.04 4.80 -11.65
C ILE A 271 -21.69 5.28 -12.23
N LEU A 272 -20.72 4.37 -12.41
CA LEU A 272 -19.45 4.69 -13.04
C LEU A 272 -19.66 5.21 -14.47
N LEU A 273 -20.41 4.48 -15.30
CA LEU A 273 -20.70 4.90 -16.68
C LEU A 273 -21.47 6.23 -16.71
N SER A 274 -22.42 6.43 -15.80
CA SER A 274 -23.16 7.69 -15.65
C SER A 274 -22.24 8.88 -15.37
N THR A 275 -21.11 8.67 -14.70
CA THR A 275 -20.16 9.74 -14.34
C THR A 275 -19.50 10.38 -15.56
N PHE A 276 -19.48 9.67 -16.70
CA PHE A 276 -18.79 10.11 -17.92
C PHE A 276 -19.70 10.65 -19.02
N LYS A 277 -21.02 10.45 -18.90
CA LYS A 277 -21.98 10.69 -19.98
C LYS A 277 -21.98 12.14 -20.51
N ASP A 278 -21.70 13.12 -19.64
CA ASP A 278 -21.79 14.55 -19.94
C ASP A 278 -20.53 15.10 -20.65
N HIS A 279 -19.55 14.24 -20.95
CA HIS A 279 -18.20 14.63 -21.32
C HIS A 279 -17.66 13.88 -22.55
N LEU A 280 -18.57 13.52 -23.48
CA LEU A 280 -18.30 12.68 -24.64
C LEU A 280 -18.52 13.42 -25.95
N VAL A 281 -17.92 14.59 -26.10
CA VAL A 281 -18.04 15.43 -27.31
C VAL A 281 -17.25 14.83 -28.48
N GLU A 282 -16.13 14.19 -28.18
CA GLU A 282 -15.22 13.68 -29.19
C GLU A 282 -15.68 12.33 -29.76
N PRO A 283 -15.69 12.15 -31.10
CA PRO A 283 -16.21 10.93 -31.73
C PRO A 283 -15.51 9.64 -31.29
N GLY A 284 -14.18 9.67 -31.12
CA GLY A 284 -13.40 8.48 -30.78
C GLY A 284 -13.73 7.95 -29.38
N ALA A 285 -13.62 8.81 -28.38
CA ALA A 285 -13.97 8.51 -26.98
C ALA A 285 -15.44 8.05 -26.84
N ARG A 286 -16.36 8.75 -27.52
CA ARG A 286 -17.79 8.42 -27.52
C ARG A 286 -18.09 7.03 -28.07
N LYS A 287 -17.42 6.62 -29.15
CA LYS A 287 -17.63 5.30 -29.76
C LYS A 287 -17.30 4.18 -28.77
N ILE A 288 -16.15 4.28 -28.09
CA ILE A 288 -15.72 3.31 -27.08
C ILE A 288 -16.73 3.26 -25.92
N TYR A 289 -17.13 4.42 -25.40
CA TYR A 289 -18.12 4.50 -24.33
C TYR A 289 -19.46 3.85 -24.69
N LEU A 290 -20.01 4.13 -25.87
CA LEU A 290 -21.29 3.55 -26.30
C LEU A 290 -21.20 2.02 -26.44
N SER A 291 -20.04 1.49 -26.86
CA SER A 291 -19.78 0.04 -26.88
C SER A 291 -19.86 -0.56 -25.48
N LEU A 292 -19.26 0.10 -24.48
CA LEU A 292 -19.34 -0.35 -23.08
C LEU A 292 -20.77 -0.34 -22.54
N VAL A 293 -21.53 0.72 -22.85
CA VAL A 293 -22.95 0.82 -22.48
C VAL A 293 -23.74 -0.32 -23.11
N ASP A 294 -23.48 -0.65 -24.39
CA ASP A 294 -24.18 -1.71 -25.11
C ASP A 294 -23.88 -3.10 -24.55
N GLN A 295 -22.62 -3.40 -24.25
CA GLN A 295 -22.21 -4.62 -23.55
C GLN A 295 -22.89 -4.74 -22.18
N THR A 296 -22.98 -3.63 -21.43
CA THR A 296 -23.63 -3.64 -20.11
C THR A 296 -25.15 -3.83 -20.23
N ILE A 297 -25.80 -3.25 -21.26
CA ILE A 297 -27.22 -3.45 -21.55
C ILE A 297 -27.50 -4.92 -21.87
N GLU A 298 -26.67 -5.55 -22.71
CA GLU A 298 -26.79 -6.96 -23.04
C GLU A 298 -26.71 -7.82 -21.76
N HIS A 299 -25.77 -7.52 -20.87
CA HIS A 299 -25.70 -8.20 -19.58
C HIS A 299 -26.99 -8.04 -18.76
N CYS A 300 -27.52 -6.82 -18.63
CA CYS A 300 -28.79 -6.58 -17.94
C CYS A 300 -29.96 -7.40 -18.52
N LEU A 301 -30.01 -7.56 -19.85
CA LEU A 301 -31.02 -8.40 -20.50
C LEU A 301 -30.83 -9.88 -20.13
N THR A 302 -29.59 -10.38 -20.12
CA THR A 302 -29.31 -11.77 -19.72
C THR A 302 -29.63 -12.06 -18.25
N THR A 303 -29.49 -11.06 -17.37
CA THR A 303 -29.77 -11.19 -15.93
C THR A 303 -31.17 -10.72 -15.54
N ASN A 304 -31.99 -10.27 -16.50
CA ASN A 304 -33.32 -9.70 -16.29
C ASN A 304 -33.33 -8.51 -15.28
N ASP A 305 -32.26 -7.70 -15.27
CA ASP A 305 -32.13 -6.50 -14.43
C ASP A 305 -32.75 -5.28 -15.14
N LYS A 306 -34.05 -5.08 -14.90
CA LYS A 306 -34.85 -4.03 -15.56
C LYS A 306 -34.43 -2.61 -15.15
N ASP A 307 -34.07 -2.42 -13.89
CA ASP A 307 -33.77 -1.09 -13.34
C ASP A 307 -32.47 -0.54 -13.95
N ASN A 308 -31.42 -1.36 -13.97
CA ASN A 308 -30.15 -0.94 -14.57
C ASN A 308 -30.25 -0.87 -16.11
N TYR A 309 -31.05 -1.73 -16.74
CA TYR A 309 -31.36 -1.64 -18.18
C TYR A 309 -31.97 -0.28 -18.57
N GLU A 310 -32.97 0.20 -17.82
CA GLU A 310 -33.60 1.49 -18.10
C GLU A 310 -32.62 2.65 -17.92
N ARG A 311 -31.84 2.63 -16.83
CA ARG A 311 -30.81 3.66 -16.57
C ARG A 311 -29.75 3.72 -17.67
N LEU A 312 -29.28 2.57 -18.15
CA LEU A 312 -28.31 2.49 -19.25
C LEU A 312 -28.89 2.97 -20.58
N ASN A 313 -30.15 2.65 -20.88
CA ASN A 313 -30.81 3.18 -22.08
C ASN A 313 -30.95 4.70 -22.04
N ASN A 314 -31.30 5.27 -20.89
CA ASN A 314 -31.36 6.73 -20.72
C ASN A 314 -29.98 7.38 -20.95
N ILE A 315 -28.91 6.78 -20.42
CA ILE A 315 -27.53 7.19 -20.66
C ILE A 315 -27.17 7.10 -22.16
N LYS A 316 -27.46 5.97 -22.80
CA LYS A 316 -27.20 5.73 -24.24
C LYS A 316 -27.87 6.77 -25.12
N GLN A 317 -29.16 7.04 -24.87
CA GLN A 317 -29.91 8.04 -25.63
C GLN A 317 -29.38 9.46 -25.39
N TYR A 318 -29.02 9.80 -24.15
CA TYR A 318 -28.40 11.09 -23.83
C TYR A 318 -27.12 11.31 -24.65
N VAL A 319 -26.20 10.34 -24.65
CA VAL A 319 -24.92 10.45 -25.36
C VAL A 319 -25.11 10.40 -26.88
N LYS A 320 -26.09 9.65 -27.39
CA LYS A 320 -26.40 9.62 -28.84
C LYS A 320 -26.91 10.94 -29.39
N LYS A 321 -27.55 11.79 -28.59
CA LYS A 321 -28.02 13.11 -29.05
C LYS A 321 -26.88 14.02 -29.54
N TRP A 322 -25.65 13.77 -29.09
CA TRP A 322 -24.45 14.46 -29.56
C TRP A 322 -24.01 14.05 -30.99
N TYR A 323 -24.68 13.07 -31.63
CA TYR A 323 -24.53 12.76 -33.06
C TYR A 323 -25.45 13.61 -33.95
N ALA A 324 -26.44 14.31 -33.38
CA ALA A 324 -27.40 15.11 -34.14
C ALA A 324 -26.84 16.51 -34.41
N GLU A 325 -25.75 16.59 -35.17
CA GLU A 325 -25.32 17.79 -35.90
C GLU A 325 -25.04 17.41 -37.36
#